data_AF-A0A929NVE8-F1
#
_entry.id   AF-A0A929NVE8-F1
#
_cell.length_a   1.000
_cell.length_b   1.000
_cell.length_c   1.000
_cell.angle_alpha   90.00
_cell.angle_beta   90.00
_cell.angle_gamma   90.00
#
_symmetry.space_group_name_H-M   'P 1'
#
loop_
_entity.id
_entity.type
_entity.pdbx_description
1 polymer ?
#
loop_
_entity_poly.entity_id
_entity_poly.type
_entity_poly.pdbx_seq_one_letter_code
_entity_poly.pdbx_strand_id
1 'polypeptide(L)'
;MDRLTQLQQWLDSLSENNYKNLKPASADASFRQYFRVTDDKNNRTCIVMDAPPEKEDCRPFLQVTELIRDVGVNAPEIISMDMKQGFILLDDL
;
A
#
# COMPACT_ATOMS: atom_id res chain seq x y z
N MET A 1 -1.44 -17.91 9.03
CA MET A 1 -1.82 -16.52 9.33
C MET A 1 -2.54 -15.99 8.12
N ASP A 2 -3.64 -15.25 8.29
CA ASP A 2 -4.33 -14.64 7.16
C ASP A 2 -3.58 -13.39 6.67
N ARG A 3 -3.90 -12.93 5.45
CA ARG A 3 -3.25 -11.76 4.84
C ARG A 3 -3.45 -10.50 5.65
N LEU A 4 -4.66 -10.31 6.20
CA LEU A 4 -4.98 -9.13 7.00
C LEU A 4 -4.10 -9.02 8.26
N THR A 5 -3.83 -10.14 8.94
CA THR A 5 -2.91 -10.15 10.09
C THR A 5 -1.47 -9.83 9.66
N GLN A 6 -1.00 -10.39 8.55
CA GLN A 6 0.34 -10.06 8.02
C GLN A 6 0.45 -8.57 7.66
N LEU A 7 -0.59 -8.00 7.07
CA LEU A 7 -0.66 -6.60 6.72
C LEU A 7 -0.60 -5.71 7.96
N GLN A 8 -1.38 -6.03 8.99
CA GLN A 8 -1.38 -5.29 10.25
C GLN A 8 -0.01 -5.37 10.93
N GLN A 9 0.60 -6.56 11.00
CA GLN A 9 1.94 -6.73 11.57
C GLN A 9 3.00 -5.94 10.82
N TRP A 10 2.91 -5.89 9.50
CA TRP A 10 3.80 -5.09 8.69
C TRP A 10 3.60 -3.59 8.96
N LEU A 11 2.37 -3.10 9.00
CA LEU A 11 2.08 -1.71 9.37
C LEU A 11 2.60 -1.34 10.76
N ASP A 12 2.43 -2.23 11.74
CA ASP A 12 2.92 -2.04 13.11
C ASP A 12 4.46 -1.98 13.13
N SER A 13 5.14 -2.74 12.25
CA SER A 13 6.61 -2.73 12.13
C SER A 13 7.16 -1.41 11.58
N LEU A 14 6.35 -0.66 10.82
CA LEU A 14 6.76 0.63 10.25
C LEU A 14 6.88 1.74 11.31
N SER A 15 6.47 1.48 12.57
CA SER A 15 6.70 2.13 13.89
C SER A 15 6.88 3.65 14.04
N GLU A 16 7.28 4.39 13.01
CA GLU A 16 7.33 5.84 12.97
C GLU A 16 5.96 6.49 12.82
N ASN A 17 4.99 5.78 12.23
CA ASN A 17 3.62 6.26 11.97
C ASN A 17 2.61 5.25 12.52
N ASN A 18 1.67 5.71 13.34
CA ASN A 18 0.68 4.87 14.00
C ASN A 18 -0.51 4.63 13.05
N TYR A 19 -0.31 3.75 12.05
CA TYR A 19 -1.34 3.46 11.06
C TYR A 19 -2.51 2.69 11.69
N LYS A 20 -3.72 3.27 11.62
CA LYS A 20 -4.93 2.71 12.22
C LYS A 20 -6.09 2.64 11.22
N ASN A 21 -7.22 2.13 11.69
CA ASN A 21 -8.49 2.15 10.95
C ASN A 21 -8.41 1.48 9.57
N LEU A 22 -7.69 0.37 9.48
CA LEU A 22 -7.56 -0.44 8.28
C LEU A 22 -8.95 -0.85 7.76
N LYS A 23 -9.36 -0.28 6.63
CA LYS A 23 -10.68 -0.50 6.01
C LYS A 23 -10.54 -0.80 4.54
N PRO A 24 -11.32 -1.72 3.95
CA PRO A 24 -11.33 -1.93 2.51
C PRO A 24 -11.59 -0.62 1.75
N ALA A 25 -10.79 -0.33 0.74
CA ALA A 25 -10.92 0.84 -0.14
C ALA A 25 -11.35 0.45 -1.55
N SER A 26 -10.75 -0.62 -2.11
CA SER A 26 -11.13 -1.22 -3.38
C SER A 26 -10.58 -2.64 -3.49
N ALA A 27 -11.25 -3.51 -4.24
CA ALA A 27 -10.78 -4.87 -4.55
C ALA A 27 -10.82 -5.16 -6.07
N ASP A 28 -10.97 -4.12 -6.89
CA ASP A 28 -11.35 -4.27 -8.31
C ASP A 28 -10.14 -4.33 -9.28
N ALA A 29 -8.93 -4.55 -8.77
CA ALA A 29 -7.73 -4.66 -9.58
C ALA A 29 -7.12 -6.06 -9.47
N SER A 30 -7.68 -7.02 -10.21
CA SER A 30 -7.13 -8.38 -10.32
C SER A 30 -7.05 -9.10 -8.97
N PHE A 31 -5.85 -9.50 -8.54
CA PHE A 31 -5.60 -10.17 -7.25
C PHE A 31 -5.23 -9.20 -6.13
N ARG A 32 -5.19 -7.90 -6.41
CA ARG A 32 -4.81 -6.88 -5.43
C ARG A 32 -6.01 -6.43 -4.64
N GLN A 33 -5.76 -6.19 -3.36
CA GLN A 33 -6.72 -5.55 -2.48
C GLN A 33 -6.13 -4.24 -1.99
N TYR A 34 -6.96 -3.22 -1.91
CA TYR A 34 -6.58 -1.93 -1.36
C TYR A 34 -7.32 -1.69 -0.06
N PHE A 35 -6.59 -1.24 0.94
CA PHE A 35 -7.10 -0.84 2.23
C PHE A 35 -6.71 0.60 2.49
N ARG A 36 -7.59 1.36 3.13
CA ARG A 36 -7.28 2.70 3.63
C ARG A 36 -6.89 2.59 5.10
N VAL A 37 -5.86 3.33 5.48
CA VAL A 37 -5.42 3.51 6.87
C VAL A 37 -5.35 5.00 7.21
N THR A 38 -5.47 5.33 8.49
CA THR A 38 -5.23 6.67 9.02
C THR A 38 -3.82 6.75 9.58
N ASP A 39 -3.06 7.74 9.15
CA ASP A 39 -1.76 8.11 9.71
C ASP A 39 -1.98 9.24 10.73
N ASP A 40 -2.18 8.87 11.99
CA ASP A 40 -2.51 9.80 13.08
C ASP A 40 -1.42 10.86 13.29
N LYS A 41 -0.15 10.54 12.98
CA LYS A 41 0.98 11.45 13.21
C LYS A 41 1.00 12.61 12.22
N ASN A 42 0.70 12.31 10.96
CA ASN A 42 0.67 13.32 9.89
C ASN A 42 -0.74 13.84 9.60
N ASN A 43 -1.75 13.38 10.34
CA ASN A 43 -3.17 13.73 10.18
C ASN A 43 -3.65 13.57 8.72
N ARG A 44 -3.29 12.44 8.10
CA ARG A 44 -3.64 12.10 6.72
C ARG A 44 -4.13 10.66 6.60
N THR A 45 -4.67 10.30 5.46
CA THR A 45 -4.95 8.92 5.10
C THR A 45 -3.91 8.39 4.11
N CYS A 46 -3.77 7.08 4.09
CA CYS A 46 -2.87 6.37 3.18
C CYS A 46 -3.59 5.15 2.62
N ILE A 47 -3.19 4.71 1.43
CA ILE A 47 -3.67 3.48 0.81
C ILE A 47 -2.60 2.40 0.97
N VAL A 48 -3.02 1.22 1.39
CA VAL A 48 -2.19 0.03 1.45
C VAL A 48 -2.67 -0.93 0.38
N MET A 49 -1.77 -1.29 -0.52
CA MET A 49 -1.98 -2.34 -1.51
C MET A 49 -1.43 -3.67 -0.98
N ASP A 50 -2.30 -4.68 -0.95
CA ASP A 50 -1.94 -6.09 -0.81
C ASP A 50 -1.96 -6.73 -2.20
N ALA A 51 -0.78 -7.07 -2.73
CA ALA A 51 -0.61 -7.83 -3.96
C ALA A 51 0.17 -9.13 -3.63
N PRO A 52 -0.53 -10.25 -3.39
CA PRO A 52 0.12 -11.48 -2.95
C PRO A 52 1.19 -11.94 -3.97
N PRO A 53 2.46 -12.12 -3.56
CA PRO A 53 3.58 -12.35 -4.48
C PRO A 53 3.46 -13.66 -5.29
N GLU A 54 2.69 -14.62 -4.77
CA GLU A 54 2.38 -15.89 -5.46
C GLU A 54 1.39 -15.71 -6.62
N LYS A 55 0.65 -14.60 -6.63
CA LYS A 55 -0.41 -14.31 -7.61
C LYS A 55 -0.05 -13.13 -8.51
N GLU A 56 0.71 -12.18 -8.01
CA GLU A 56 1.00 -10.95 -8.73
C GLU A 56 2.34 -10.31 -8.36
N ASP A 57 3.03 -9.80 -9.38
CA ASP A 57 4.28 -9.07 -9.23
C ASP A 57 4.02 -7.58 -9.01
N CYS A 58 4.58 -7.02 -7.94
CA CYS A 58 4.51 -5.60 -7.63
C CYS A 58 5.43 -4.74 -8.52
N ARG A 59 6.46 -5.30 -9.16
CA ARG A 59 7.47 -4.52 -9.92
C ARG A 59 6.87 -3.72 -11.08
N PRO A 60 5.95 -4.27 -11.91
CA PRO A 60 5.29 -3.50 -12.96
C PRO A 60 4.49 -2.32 -12.40
N PHE A 61 3.86 -2.47 -11.23
CA PHE A 61 3.14 -1.37 -10.60
C PHE A 61 4.08 -0.24 -10.20
N LEU A 62 5.21 -0.57 -9.58
CA LEU A 62 6.23 0.40 -9.17
C LEU A 62 6.76 1.16 -10.39
N GLN A 63 7.19 0.43 -11.43
CA GLN A 63 7.73 1.03 -12.66
C GLN A 63 6.73 1.98 -13.35
N VAL A 64 5.47 1.57 -13.45
CA VAL A 64 4.44 2.40 -14.07
C VAL A 64 4.11 3.61 -13.19
N THR A 65 4.02 3.43 -11.87
CA THR A 65 3.75 4.52 -10.93
C THR A 65 4.85 5.58 -10.99
N GLU A 66 6.12 5.16 -10.97
CA GLU A 66 7.27 6.06 -11.10
C GLU A 66 7.27 6.79 -12.45
N LEU A 67 7.04 6.07 -13.56
CA LEU A 67 7.00 6.68 -14.90
C LEU A 67 5.90 7.73 -15.03
N ILE A 68 4.70 7.45 -14.51
CA ILE A 68 3.56 8.38 -14.53
C ILE A 68 3.89 9.63 -13.69
N ARG A 69 4.52 9.46 -12.53
CA ARG A 69 4.95 10.58 -11.68
C ARG A 69 6.02 11.44 -12.36
N ASP A 70 6.99 10.83 -13.04
CA ASP A 70 8.07 11.53 -13.74
C ASP A 70 7.56 12.42 -14.88
N VAL A 71 6.45 12.06 -15.52
CA VAL A 71 5.81 12.89 -16.56
C VAL A 71 4.87 13.95 -15.99
N GLY A 72 4.84 14.15 -14.66
CA GLY A 72 4.04 15.16 -13.98
C GLY A 72 2.55 14.84 -13.88
N VAL A 73 2.17 13.59 -14.11
CA VAL A 73 0.80 13.12 -13.92
C VAL A 73 0.61 12.72 -12.46
N ASN A 74 -0.57 13.02 -11.91
CA ASN A 74 -0.90 12.71 -10.52
C ASN A 74 -0.95 11.18 -10.32
N ALA A 75 0.06 10.64 -9.65
CA ALA A 75 0.19 9.23 -9.30
C ALA A 75 0.70 9.11 -7.86
N PRO A 76 0.27 8.06 -7.14
CA PRO A 76 0.51 8.00 -5.71
C PRO A 76 2.00 7.90 -5.39
N GLU A 77 2.40 8.55 -4.30
CA GLU A 77 3.72 8.40 -3.71
C GLU A 77 3.84 7.04 -2.99
N ILE A 78 4.93 6.32 -3.26
CA ILE A 78 5.28 5.10 -2.52
C ILE A 78 5.98 5.51 -1.22
N ILE A 79 5.28 5.35 -0.10
CA ILE A 79 5.77 5.69 1.25
C ILE A 79 6.65 4.56 1.81
N SER A 80 6.23 3.31 1.62
CA SER A 80 6.95 2.13 2.09
C SER A 80 6.54 0.89 1.32
N MET A 81 7.39 -0.15 1.30
CA MET A 81 7.07 -1.42 0.65
C MET A 81 7.74 -2.61 1.33
N ASP A 82 7.03 -3.74 1.34
CA ASP A 82 7.58 -5.07 1.61
C ASP A 82 7.36 -5.95 0.38
N MET A 83 8.39 -6.03 -0.46
CA MET A 83 8.36 -6.83 -1.69
C MET A 83 8.30 -8.34 -1.42
N LYS A 84 8.74 -8.82 -0.25
CA LYS A 84 8.69 -10.24 0.09
C LYS A 84 7.27 -10.66 0.41
N GLN A 85 6.53 -9.80 1.09
CA GLN A 85 5.13 -10.06 1.44
C GLN A 85 4.14 -9.49 0.41
N GLY A 86 4.59 -8.65 -0.53
CA GLY A 86 3.73 -8.04 -1.54
C GLY A 86 2.88 -6.89 -1.01
N PHE A 87 3.39 -6.12 -0.06
CA PHE A 87 2.69 -4.98 0.53
C PHE A 87 3.32 -3.66 0.08
N ILE A 88 2.48 -2.68 -0.27
CA ILE A 88 2.92 -1.33 -0.64
C ILE A 88 2.03 -0.32 0.07
N LEU A 89 2.65 0.65 0.73
CA LEU A 89 1.99 1.79 1.36
C LEU A 89 2.16 3.00 0.46
N LEU A 90 1.04 3.63 0.16
CA LEU A 90 0.88 4.73 -0.77
C LEU A 90 0.23 5.90 -0.05
N ASP A 91 0.47 7.12 -0.51
CA ASP A 91 -0.42 8.23 -0.15
C ASP A 91 -1.85 7.99 -0.68
N ASP A 92 -2.81 8.68 -0.08
CA ASP A 92 -4.23 8.63 -0.48
C ASP A 92 -4.52 9.89 -1.27
N LEU A 93 -4.35 9.80 -2.60
CA LEU A 93 -4.61 10.87 -3.58
C LEU A 93 -6.09 11.18 -3.78
#